data_AF-A0A6J4X7K5-F1
#
_entry.id   AF-A0A6J4X7K5-F1
#
_cell.length_a   1.000
_cell.length_b   1.000
_cell.length_c   1.000
_cell.angle_alpha   90.00
_cell.angle_beta   90.00
_cell.angle_gamma   90.00
#
_symmetry.space_group_name_H-M   'P 1'
#
loop_
_entity.id
_entity.type
_entity.pdbx_description
1 polymer ?
#
loop_
_entity_poly.entity_id
_entity_poly.type
_entity_poly.pdbx_seq_one_letter_code
_entity_poly.pdbx_strand_id
1 'polypeptide(L)' 'MANIDEQILRATKEIVVKFIEAGRISPSGFHETFKDIYHTVEYTTKESIRKSREEEPVEQASEEKPVKKKKKKN' A
#
# COMPACT_ATOMS: atom_id res chain seq x y z
N MET A 1 -9.44 -7.44 13.08
CA MET A 1 -8.46 -7.23 11.99
C MET A 1 -7.22 -6.63 12.63
N ALA A 2 -6.06 -7.28 12.52
CA ALA A 2 -4.81 -6.74 13.06
C ALA A 2 -4.48 -5.42 12.36
N ASN A 3 -4.08 -4.40 13.13
CA ASN A 3 -3.71 -3.09 12.59
C ASN A 3 -2.54 -3.27 11.60
N ILE A 4 -2.50 -2.52 10.49
CA ILE A 4 -1.43 -2.60 9.51
C ILE A 4 -0.05 -2.40 10.15
N ASP A 5 0.05 -1.51 11.15
CA ASP A 5 1.29 -1.27 11.88
C ASP A 5 1.73 -2.52 12.68
N GLU A 6 0.77 -3.27 13.23
CA GLU A 6 1.03 -4.54 13.92
C GLU A 6 1.54 -5.61 12.94
N GLN A 7 0.98 -5.65 11.72
CA GLN A 7 1.43 -6.57 10.68
C GLN A 7 2.85 -6.26 10.22
N ILE A 8 3.17 -4.97 10.05
CA ILE A 8 4.53 -4.49 9.71
C ILE A 8 5.52 -4.90 10.81
N LEU A 9 5.19 -4.66 12.09
CA LEU A 9 6.04 -5.03 13.22
C LEU A 9 6.26 -6.54 13.31
N ARG A 10 5.21 -7.34 13.09
CA ARG A 10 5.31 -8.80 13.11
C ARG A 10 6.18 -9.33 11.98
N ALA A 11 5.98 -8.86 10.76
CA ALA A 11 6.78 -9.25 9.60
C ALA A 11 8.27 -8.88 9.82
N THR A 12 8.53 -7.65 10.29
CA THR A 12 9.88 -7.19 10.64
C THR A 12 10.54 -8.13 11.64
N LYS A 13 9.85 -8.46 12.74
CA LYS A 13 10.35 -9.39 13.77
C LYS A 13 10.70 -10.75 13.19
N GLU A 14 9.82 -11.31 12.37
CA GLU A 14 10.01 -12.64 11.78
C GLU A 14 11.22 -12.68 10.83
N ILE A 15 11.41 -11.66 9.98
CA ILE A 15 12.58 -11.57 9.08
C ILE A 15 13.88 -11.47 9.89
N VAL A 16 13.93 -10.59 10.89
CA VAL A 16 15.14 -10.39 11.70
C VAL A 16 15.52 -11.66 12.46
N VAL A 17 14.55 -12.33 13.09
CA VAL A 17 14.79 -13.60 13.79
C VAL A 17 15.30 -14.66 12.81
N LYS A 18 14.73 -14.76 11.60
CA LYS A 18 15.20 -15.69 10.58
C LYS A 18 16.63 -15.43 10.12
N PHE A 19 17.03 -14.17 10.02
CA PHE A 19 18.41 -13.82 9.67
C PHE A 19 19.41 -14.20 10.78
N ILE A 20 19.01 -14.08 12.04
CA ILE A 20 19.81 -14.52 13.18
C ILE A 20 19.89 -16.06 13.24
N GLU A 21 18.75 -16.75 13.11
CA GLU A 21 18.67 -18.22 13.07
C GLU A 21 19.51 -18.82 11.94
N ALA A 22 19.55 -18.16 10.77
CA ALA A 22 20.35 -18.56 9.62
C ALA A 22 21.83 -18.15 9.70
N GLY A 23 22.25 -17.48 10.78
CA GLY A 23 23.63 -17.01 10.97
C GLY A 23 24.05 -15.90 9.99
N ARG A 24 23.10 -15.20 9.36
CA ARG A 24 23.38 -14.09 8.44
C ARG A 24 23.63 -12.77 9.18
N ILE A 25 23.08 -12.64 10.38
CA ILE A 25 23.23 -11.46 11.24
C ILE A 25 23.48 -11.93 12.67
N SER A 26 24.40 -11.26 13.37
CA SER A 26 24.65 -11.51 14.79
C SER A 26 23.55 -10.87 15.65
N PRO A 27 23.18 -11.46 16.81
CA PRO A 27 22.30 -10.81 17.79
C PRO A 27 22.73 -9.38 18.16
N SER A 28 24.03 -9.07 18.14
CA SER A 28 24.54 -7.73 18.42
C SER A 28 24.12 -6.68 17.37
N GLY A 29 23.93 -7.09 16.11
CA GLY A 29 23.47 -6.23 15.02
C GLY A 29 21.94 -6.08 14.95
N PHE A 30 21.20 -6.63 15.91
CA PHE A 30 19.73 -6.61 15.91
C PHE A 30 19.17 -5.19 15.82
N HIS A 31 19.72 -4.24 16.58
CA HIS A 31 19.15 -2.90 16.71
C HIS A 31 19.11 -2.12 15.39
N GLU A 32 20.22 -2.11 14.66
CA GLU A 32 20.34 -1.47 13.35
C GLU A 32 19.51 -2.21 12.30
N THR A 33 19.70 -3.53 12.21
CA THR A 33 19.02 -4.39 11.24
C THR A 33 17.51 -4.31 11.35
N PHE A 34 16.97 -4.31 12.58
CA PHE A 34 15.54 -4.25 12.80
C PHE A 34 14.94 -2.94 12.25
N LYS A 35 15.62 -1.80 12.43
CA LYS A 35 15.17 -0.52 11.90
C LYS A 35 15.19 -0.50 10.38
N ASP A 36 16.26 -0.99 9.76
CA ASP A 36 16.39 -1.00 8.30
C ASP A 36 15.30 -1.87 7.64
N ILE A 37 15.06 -3.06 8.21
CA ILE A 37 14.00 -3.95 7.72
C ILE A 37 12.63 -3.35 7.99
N TYR A 38 12.40 -2.76 9.17
CA TYR A 38 11.15 -2.08 9.50
C TYR A 38 10.81 -1.01 8.49
N HIS A 39 11.74 -0.10 8.20
CA HIS A 39 11.54 0.99 7.25
C HIS A 39 11.26 0.47 5.84
N THR A 40 11.95 -0.59 5.42
CA THR A 40 11.72 -1.23 4.14
C THR A 40 10.30 -1.77 4.03
N VAL A 41 9.87 -2.59 5.00
CA VAL A 41 8.54 -3.20 5.01
C VAL A 41 7.44 -2.13 5.14
N GLU A 42 7.64 -1.15 6.02
CA GLU A 42 6.71 -0.04 6.23
C GLU A 42 6.51 0.75 4.94
N TYR A 43 7.60 1.17 4.30
CA TYR A 43 7.56 1.94 3.06
C TYR A 43 6.82 1.17 1.96
N THR A 44 7.21 -0.07 1.69
CA THR A 44 6.58 -0.87 0.62
C THR A 44 5.11 -1.13 0.89
N THR A 45 4.74 -1.37 2.16
CA THR A 45 3.35 -1.67 2.53
C THR A 45 2.47 -0.42 2.42
N LYS A 46 2.92 0.70 2.99
CA LYS A 46 2.16 1.96 2.96
C LYS A 46 2.04 2.49 1.54
N GLU A 47 3.08 2.35 0.72
CA GLU A 47 3.02 2.72 -0.70
C GLU A 47 2.03 1.86 -1.48
N SER A 48 2.04 0.55 -1.27
CA SER A 48 1.06 -0.35 -1.91
C SER A 48 -0.38 0.01 -1.54
N ILE A 49 -0.63 0.42 -0.29
CA ILE A 49 -1.96 0.84 0.17
C ILE A 49 -2.39 2.18 -0.45
N ARG A 50 -1.45 3.11 -0.65
CA ARG A 50 -1.75 4.38 -1.34
C ARG A 50 -2.12 4.12 -2.79
N LYS A 51 -1.30 3.34 -3.49
CA LYS A 51 -1.52 3.00 -4.90
C LYS A 51 -2.85 2.29 -5.13
N SER A 52 -3.24 1.35 -4.27
CA SER A 52 -4.53 0.67 -4.38
C SER A 52 -5.75 1.55 -4.09
N ARG A 53 -5.57 2.71 -3.43
CA ARG A 53 -6.63 3.70 -3.20
C ARG A 53 -6.76 4.74 -4.33
N GLU A 54 -5.70 4.92 -5.11
CA GLU A 54 -5.65 5.88 -6.22
C GLU A 54 -6.09 5.25 -7.56
N GLU A 55 -6.17 3.92 -7.65
CA GLU A 55 -6.59 3.15 -8.83
C GLU A 55 -8.10 2.78 -8.83
N GLU A 56 -8.97 3.56 -8.19
CA GLU A 56 -10.42 3.48 -8.44
C GLU A 56 -10.73 4.09 -9.82
N PRO A 57 -11.32 3.34 -10.78
CA PRO A 57 -11.58 3.85 -12.12
C PRO A 57 -12.72 4.88 -12.06
N VAL A 58 -12.44 6.09 -12.54
CA VAL A 58 -13.47 7.07 -12.90
C VAL A 58 -14.24 6.51 -14.10
N GLU A 59 -15.31 5.76 -13.82
CA GLU A 59 -16.24 5.27 -14.82
C GLU A 59 -16.99 6.47 -15.45
N GLN A 60 -16.95 6.51 -16.77
CA GLN A 60 -17.30 7.64 -17.63
C GLN A 60 -18.77 8.06 -17.47
N ALA A 61 -18.99 9.25 -16.92
CA ALA A 61 -20.29 9.92 -16.92
C ALA A 61 -20.27 11.18 -17.80
N SER A 62 -20.16 11.00 -19.11
CA SER A 62 -20.56 11.97 -20.16
C SER A 62 -20.42 11.23 -21.49
N GLU A 63 -21.45 10.86 -22.24
CA GLU A 63 -22.47 11.74 -22.81
C GLU A 63 -23.81 11.01 -23.00
N GLU A 64 -24.82 11.35 -22.20
CA GLU A 64 -26.19 11.37 -22.72
C GLU A 64 -26.98 12.45 -21.99
N LYS A 65 -27.23 13.58 -22.66
CA LYS A 65 -28.37 14.44 -22.33
C LYS A 65 -29.17 14.77 -23.60
N PRO A 66 -30.48 14.50 -23.61
CA PRO A 66 -31.35 14.82 -24.73
C PRO A 66 -31.77 16.28 -24.67
N VAL A 67 -31.55 17.06 -25.73
CA VAL A 67 -32.14 18.40 -25.87
C VAL A 67 -33.44 18.28 -26.66
N LYS A 68 -34.58 18.27 -25.93
CA LYS A 68 -35.92 18.40 -26.52
C LYS A 68 -36.27 19.87 -26.81
N LYS A 69 -36.63 20.10 -28.09
CA LYS A 69 -37.62 21.05 -28.65
C LYS A 69 -37.31 22.57 -28.62
N LYS A 70 -37.25 23.20 -29.81
CA LYS A 70 -38.35 24.02 -30.41
C LYS A 70 -37.89 24.87 -31.63
N LYS A 71 -38.74 24.83 -32.69
CA LYS A 71 -39.07 25.88 -33.69
C LYS A 71 -38.08 26.24 -34.83
N LYS A 72 -38.43 25.82 -36.05
CA LYS A 72 -38.51 26.66 -37.29
C LYS A 72 -39.26 25.83 -38.34
N LYS A 73 -40.52 26.10 -38.65
CA LYS A 73 -41.01 27.09 -39.64
C LYS A 73 -40.37 26.82 -41.01
N ASN A 74 -40.99 25.95 -41.79
CA ASN A 74 -41.59 26.25 -43.11
C ASN A 74 -42.39 25.03 -43.58
#